data_AF-A0A9Q3BWM2-F1
#
_entry.id   AF-A0A9Q3BWM2-F1
#
_cell.length_a   1.000
_cell.length_b   1.000
_cell.length_c   1.000
_cell.angle_alpha   90.00
_cell.angle_beta   90.00
_cell.angle_gamma   90.00
#
_symmetry.space_group_name_H-M   'P 1'
#
loop_
_entity.id
_entity.type
_entity.pdbx_description
1 polymer ?
#
loop_
_entity_poly.entity_id
_entity_poly.type
_entity_poly.pdbx_seq_one_letter_code
_entity_poly.pdbx_strand_id
1 'polypeptide(L)'
;MDTDLLFWNNIIATCGVPKIIISDRDPKFTSEFWTNLYKMLGTKLEFSTAYHPQTDGLAERIIQTVEDIIRRLCAYGIEYKDHEG
;
A
#
# COMPACT_ATOMS: atom_id res chain seq x y z
N MET A 1 14.89 -1.96 -6.53
CA MET A 1 16.00 -1.81 -5.58
C MET A 1 15.83 -0.53 -4.77
N ASP A 2 15.36 0.57 -5.36
CA ASP A 2 15.04 1.77 -4.54
C ASP A 2 13.63 1.75 -3.93
N THR A 3 12.64 1.18 -4.61
CA THR A 3 11.24 1.14 -4.14
C THR A 3 11.05 0.25 -2.91
N ASP A 4 11.78 -0.84 -2.82
CA ASP A 4 11.80 -1.75 -1.67
C ASP A 4 12.40 -1.09 -0.42
N LEU A 5 13.50 -0.34 -0.57
CA LEU A 5 14.06 0.47 0.51
C LEU A 5 13.13 1.59 0.93
N LEU A 6 12.48 2.26 -0.04
CA LEU A 6 11.52 3.32 0.24
C LEU A 6 10.33 2.79 1.04
N PHE A 7 9.79 1.63 0.66
CA PHE A 7 8.69 0.99 1.36
C PHE A 7 9.08 0.56 2.77
N TRP A 8 10.26 -0.05 2.93
CA TRP A 8 10.75 -0.48 4.24
C TRP A 8 10.94 0.70 5.19
N ASN A 9 11.65 1.75 4.73
CA ASN A 9 12.03 2.87 5.57
C ASN A 9 10.87 3.81 5.89
N ASN A 10 9.88 3.94 5.01
CA ASN A 10 8.79 4.90 5.22
C ASN A 10 7.50 4.26 5.70
N ILE A 11 7.22 3.01 5.31
CA ILE A 11 5.97 2.33 5.69
C ILE A 11 6.21 1.37 6.85
N ILE A 12 7.12 0.40 6.69
CA ILE A 12 7.33 -0.64 7.70
C ILE A 12 7.99 -0.07 8.96
N ALA A 13 8.98 0.82 8.83
CA ALA A 13 9.62 1.44 10.00
C ALA A 13 8.66 2.35 10.79
N THR A 14 7.72 3.01 10.11
CA THR A 14 6.77 3.95 10.73
C THR A 14 5.57 3.23 11.34
N CYS A 15 5.00 2.26 10.63
CA CYS A 15 3.77 1.57 11.03
C CYS A 15 4.03 0.25 11.77
N GLY A 16 5.27 -0.26 11.72
CA GLY A 16 5.62 -1.62 12.12
C GLY A 16 5.23 -2.66 11.06
N VAL A 17 5.62 -3.91 11.32
CA VAL A 17 5.24 -5.04 10.46
C VAL A 17 3.78 -5.42 10.75
N PRO A 18 2.90 -5.39 9.74
CA PRO A 18 1.50 -5.74 9.93
C PRO A 18 1.35 -7.24 10.21
N LYS A 19 0.40 -7.60 11.08
CA LYS A 19 0.07 -9.01 11.36
C LYS A 19 -0.72 -9.66 10.23
N ILE A 20 -1.59 -8.90 9.57
CA ILE A 20 -2.42 -9.34 8.47
C ILE A 20 -2.40 -8.25 7.40
N ILE A 21 -2.20 -8.64 6.14
CA ILE A 21 -2.40 -7.79 4.98
C ILE A 21 -3.52 -8.41 4.16
N ILE A 22 -4.54 -7.61 3.86
CA ILE A 22 -5.64 -7.98 2.98
C ILE A 22 -5.38 -7.25 1.67
N SER A 23 -5.20 -8.00 0.58
CA SER A 23 -4.89 -7.46 -0.74
C SER A 23 -5.76 -8.11 -1.80
N ASP A 24 -5.91 -7.47 -2.95
CA ASP A 24 -6.43 -8.14 -4.15
C ASP A 24 -5.49 -9.28 -4.63
N ARG A 25 -5.89 -9.96 -5.71
CA ARG A 25 -5.10 -11.05 -6.29
C ARG A 25 -4.06 -10.56 -7.31
N ASP A 26 -3.54 -9.34 -7.18
CA ASP A 26 -2.46 -8.86 -8.04
C ASP A 26 -1.26 -9.85 -7.99
N PRO A 27 -0.65 -10.20 -9.13
CA PRO A 27 0.54 -11.05 -9.22
C PRO A 27 1.67 -10.67 -8.25
N LYS A 28 1.79 -9.39 -7.89
CA LYS A 28 2.75 -8.92 -6.89
C LYS A 28 2.51 -9.64 -5.55
N PHE A 29 1.29 -9.63 -5.03
CA PHE A 29 0.98 -10.24 -3.73
C PHE A 29 0.81 -11.76 -3.78
N THR A 30 0.53 -12.31 -4.97
CA THR A 30 0.35 -13.77 -5.15
C THR A 30 1.61 -14.51 -5.58
N SER A 31 2.67 -13.79 -6.00
CA SER A 31 3.94 -14.42 -6.36
C SER A 31 4.62 -15.09 -5.16
N GLU A 32 5.41 -16.12 -5.45
CA GLU A 32 6.13 -16.89 -4.45
C GLU A 32 7.10 -16.04 -3.62
N PHE A 33 7.79 -15.09 -4.27
CA PHE A 33 8.71 -14.17 -3.60
C PHE A 33 8.03 -13.37 -2.48
N TRP A 34 6.95 -12.66 -2.81
CA TRP A 34 6.25 -11.81 -1.85
C TRP A 34 5.54 -12.64 -0.77
N THR A 35 4.97 -13.78 -1.14
CA THR A 35 4.33 -14.70 -0.18
C THR A 35 5.34 -15.21 0.85
N ASN A 36 6.54 -15.60 0.41
CA ASN A 36 7.60 -16.06 1.30
C ASN A 36 8.19 -14.94 2.16
N LEU A 37 8.37 -13.74 1.59
CA LEU A 37 8.84 -12.57 2.32
C LEU A 37 7.92 -12.23 3.50
N TYR A 38 6.61 -12.08 3.25
CA TYR A 38 5.66 -11.74 4.30
C TYR A 38 5.50 -12.87 5.33
N LYS A 39 5.62 -14.13 4.91
CA LYS A 39 5.67 -15.27 5.83
C LYS A 39 6.89 -15.19 6.77
N MET A 40 8.07 -14.81 6.27
CA MET A 40 9.26 -14.61 7.09
C MET A 40 9.11 -13.44 8.07
N LEU A 41 8.40 -12.39 7.66
CA LEU A 41 8.07 -11.23 8.50
C LEU A 41 6.98 -11.52 9.55
N GLY A 42 6.36 -12.70 9.51
CA GLY A 42 5.26 -13.07 10.41
C GLY A 42 3.92 -12.43 10.03
N THR A 43 3.82 -11.92 8.81
CA THR A 43 2.59 -11.34 8.25
C THR A 43 1.77 -12.40 7.53
N LYS A 44 0.47 -12.47 7.84
CA LYS A 44 -0.49 -13.30 7.10
C LYS A 44 -1.05 -12.53 5.92
N LEU A 45 -0.87 -13.05 4.71
CA LEU A 45 -1.54 -12.52 3.52
C LEU A 45 -2.91 -13.17 3.36
N GLU A 46 -3.94 -12.35 3.24
CA GLU A 46 -5.29 -12.76 2.88
C GLU A 46 -5.70 -12.03 1.60
N PHE A 47 -6.43 -12.73 0.73
CA PHE A 47 -6.81 -12.17 -0.56
C PHE A 47 -8.29 -11.84 -0.59
N SER A 48 -8.62 -10.60 -0.98
CA SER A 48 -9.99 -10.18 -1.20
C SER A 48 -10.61 -11.02 -2.33
N THR A 49 -11.93 -11.22 -2.25
CA THR A 49 -12.69 -11.85 -3.33
C THR A 49 -13.50 -10.77 -4.02
N ALA A 50 -13.78 -10.93 -5.31
CA ALA A 50 -14.55 -9.96 -6.11
C ALA A 50 -15.92 -9.57 -5.50
N TYR A 51 -16.42 -10.34 -4.52
CA TYR A 51 -17.69 -10.14 -3.84
C TYR A 51 -17.54 -9.77 -2.35
N HIS A 52 -16.36 -9.37 -1.88
CA HIS A 52 -16.12 -8.87 -0.51
C HIS A 52 -15.81 -7.36 -0.44
N PRO A 53 -16.76 -6.49 -0.85
CA PRO A 53 -16.59 -5.04 -0.76
C PRO A 53 -16.49 -4.52 0.68
N GLN A 54 -16.79 -5.33 1.69
CA GLN A 54 -16.60 -4.95 3.10
C GLN A 54 -15.12 -4.89 3.51
N THR A 55 -14.28 -5.75 2.93
CA THR A 55 -12.87 -5.86 3.32
C THR A 55 -11.97 -4.99 2.45
N ASP A 56 -12.23 -4.96 1.14
CA ASP A 56 -11.45 -4.16 0.18
C ASP A 56 -11.99 -2.73 0.05
N GLY A 57 -13.30 -2.54 0.25
CA GLY A 57 -13.96 -1.25 0.01
C GLY A 57 -13.50 -0.11 0.93
N LEU A 58 -12.91 -0.40 2.09
CA LEU A 58 -12.25 0.63 2.90
C LEU A 58 -10.94 1.09 2.27
N ALA A 59 -10.10 0.16 1.82
CA ALA A 59 -8.85 0.47 1.13
C ALA A 59 -9.15 1.21 -0.18
N GLU A 60 -10.09 0.71 -0.99
CA GLU A 60 -10.52 1.34 -2.24
C GLU A 60 -11.01 2.79 -2.03
N ARG A 61 -11.84 3.05 -1.01
CA ARG A 61 -12.31 4.41 -0.70
C ARG A 61 -11.19 5.34 -0.28
N ILE A 62 -10.23 4.84 0.51
CA ILE A 62 -9.06 5.63 0.91
C ILE A 62 -8.20 5.94 -0.32
N ILE A 63 -7.95 4.95 -1.18
CA ILE A 63 -7.21 5.14 -2.43
C ILE A 63 -7.89 6.20 -3.31
N GLN A 64 -9.20 6.10 -3.52
CA GLN A 64 -9.96 7.10 -4.28
C GLN A 64 -9.85 8.50 -3.67
N THR A 65 -9.96 8.61 -2.34
CA THR A 65 -9.83 9.89 -1.63
C THR A 65 -8.44 10.49 -1.82
N VAL A 66 -7.38 9.68 -1.71
CA VAL A 66 -5.99 10.11 -1.92
C VAL A 66 -5.77 10.53 -3.37
N GLU A 67 -6.27 9.76 -4.34
CA GLU A 67 -6.18 10.11 -5.76
C GLU A 67 -6.86 11.46 -6.06
N ASP A 68 -8.06 11.68 -5.52
CA ASP A 68 -8.78 12.94 -5.71
C ASP A 68 -8.05 14.13 -5.09
N ILE A 69 -7.44 13.95 -3.93
CA ILE A 69 -6.58 14.97 -3.31
C ILE A 69 -5.39 15.27 -4.23
N ILE A 70 -4.68 14.24 -4.71
CA ILE A 70 -3.52 14.42 -5.60
C ILE A 70 -3.93 15.13 -6.88
N ARG A 71 -5.03 14.72 -7.54
CA ARG A 71 -5.55 15.38 -8.74
C ARG A 71 -5.82 16.87 -8.50
N ARG A 72 -6.44 17.21 -7.37
CA ARG A 72 -6.69 18.61 -7.00
C ARG A 72 -5.39 19.36 -6.77
N LEU A 73 -4.46 18.81 -5.99
CA LEU A 73 -3.16 19.44 -5.73
C LEU A 73 -2.39 19.74 -7.04
N CYS A 74 -2.36 18.79 -7.97
CA CYS A 74 -1.75 18.98 -9.29
C CYS A 74 -2.49 20.05 -10.11
N ALA A 75 -3.83 20.06 -10.09
CA ALA A 75 -4.63 21.04 -10.83
C ALA A 75 -4.48 22.48 -10.27
N TYR A 76 -4.27 22.63 -8.96
CA TYR A 76 -4.04 23.93 -8.33
C TYR A 76 -2.57 24.39 -8.39
N GLY A 77 -1.67 23.61 -9.00
CA GLY A 77 -0.26 23.98 -9.14
C GLY A 77 0.48 24.06 -7.80
N ILE A 78 0.04 23.30 -6.80
CA ILE A 78 0.71 23.30 -5.49
C ILE A 78 2.01 22.51 -5.64
N GLU A 79 3.13 23.23 -5.61
CA GLU A 79 4.46 22.63 -5.54
C GLU A 79 4.65 21.99 -4.17
N TYR A 80 4.89 20.68 -4.17
CA TYR A 80 5.33 19.98 -2.97
C TYR A 80 6.80 20.35 -2.73
N LYS A 81 7.04 21.21 -1.74
CA LYS A 81 8.39 21.43 -1.21
C LYS A 81 8.74 20.25 -0.32
N ASP A 82 9.75 19.49 -0.71
CA ASP A 82 10.37 18.52 0.18
C ASP A 82 11.01 19.24 1.38
N HIS A 83 11.46 18.47 2.36
CA HIS A 83 12.19 19.03 3.52
C HIS A 83 13.58 19.59 3.15
N GLU A 84 13.96 19.58 1.86
CA GLU A 84 15.25 20.08 1.38
C GLU A 84 15.15 21.46 0.69
N GLY A 85 13.95 21.93 0.31
CA GLY A 85 13.67 23.35 0.03
C GLY A 85 13.18 23.67 -1.37
#